data_AF-A0A351TRG3-F1
#
_entry.id   AF-A0A351TRG3-F1
#
_cell.length_a   1.000
_cell.length_b   1.000
_cell.length_c   1.000
_cell.angle_alpha   90.00
_cell.angle_beta   90.00
_cell.angle_gamma   90.00
#
_symmetry.space_group_name_H-M   'P 1'
#
loop_
_entity.id
_entity.type
_entity.pdbx_description
1 polymer ?
#
loop_
_entity_poly.entity_id
_entity_poly.type
_entity_poly.pdbx_seq_one_letter_code
_entity_poly.pdbx_strand_id
1 'polypeptide(L)'
;MKHIPIRLGPLALLLTVISICMATLGILSFTTARADFSLAEKYAATVQERYALEKEGQSFLREVSDVLAAGGSLEGLDGTETGPDGITHKTLEYEDTRLQVGLAPEGDAGFRVVEWRIQKDWEPESSMGDLWDGEF
;
A
#
# COMPACT_ATOMS: atom_id res chain seq x y z
N MET A 1 49.73 -4.98 50.90
CA MET A 1 48.67 -4.86 49.87
C MET A 1 47.70 -3.78 50.32
N LYS A 2 47.58 -2.67 49.58
CA LYS A 2 46.80 -1.49 50.00
C LYS A 2 45.33 -1.73 49.66
N HIS A 3 44.49 -1.95 50.68
CA HIS A 3 43.03 -2.05 50.51
C HIS A 3 42.50 -0.65 50.17
N ILE A 4 42.10 -0.42 48.92
CA ILE A 4 41.41 0.80 48.52
C ILE A 4 39.94 0.61 48.89
N PRO A 5 39.37 1.38 49.83
CA PRO A 5 37.97 1.23 50.18
C PRO A 5 37.10 1.68 49.00
N ILE A 6 36.32 0.74 48.45
CA ILE A 6 35.35 1.02 47.40
C ILE A 6 34.27 1.93 47.99
N ARG A 7 34.12 3.14 47.45
CA ARG A 7 33.02 4.04 47.84
C ARG A 7 31.72 3.52 47.21
N LEU A 8 31.01 2.66 47.95
CA LEU A 8 29.79 1.99 47.48
C LEU A 8 28.70 2.98 47.01
N GLY A 9 28.58 4.15 47.64
CA GLY A 9 27.50 5.11 47.34
C GLY A 9 27.52 5.65 45.90
N PRO A 10 28.60 6.32 45.45
CA PRO A 10 28.68 6.84 44.08
C PRO A 10 28.62 5.75 43.00
N LEU A 11 29.21 4.58 43.25
CA LEU A 11 29.16 3.46 42.31
C LEU A 11 27.74 2.91 42.15
N ALA A 12 27.00 2.74 43.25
CA ALA A 12 25.61 2.32 43.21
C ALA A 12 24.74 3.31 42.43
N LEU A 13 24.94 4.62 42.63
CA LEU A 13 24.20 5.66 41.91
C LEU A 13 24.50 5.64 40.40
N LEU A 14 25.76 5.44 40.01
CA LEU A 14 26.11 5.32 38.59
C LEU A 14 25.45 4.09 37.95
N LEU A 15 25.44 2.95 38.66
CA LEU A 15 24.80 1.72 38.18
C LEU A 15 23.28 1.87 38.06
N THR A 16 22.61 2.57 38.99
CA THR A 16 21.16 2.80 38.88
C THR A 16 20.82 3.68 37.68
N VAL A 17 21.58 4.75 37.44
CA VAL A 17 21.37 5.61 36.26
C VAL A 17 21.57 4.82 34.97
N ILE A 18 22.65 4.04 34.85
CA ILE A 18 22.88 3.19 33.67
C ILE A 18 21.75 2.19 33.49
N SER A 19 21.29 1.55 34.58
CA SER A 19 20.17 0.62 34.52
C SER A 19 18.88 1.28 34.03
N ILE A 20 18.59 2.51 34.48
CA ILE A 20 17.42 3.27 34.02
C ILE A 20 17.56 3.59 32.54
N CYS A 21 18.74 4.08 32.11
CA CYS A 21 19.00 4.38 30.69
C CYS A 21 18.88 3.13 29.81
N MET A 22 19.40 1.99 30.23
CA MET A 22 19.27 0.74 29.49
C MET A 22 17.80 0.29 29.42
N ALA A 23 17.05 0.44 30.51
CA ALA A 23 15.63 0.11 30.53
C ALA A 23 14.83 1.01 29.58
N THR A 24 15.07 2.33 29.60
CA THR A 24 14.37 3.26 28.70
C THR A 24 14.73 2.99 27.24
N LEU A 25 16.02 2.84 26.91
CA LEU A 25 16.45 2.50 25.55
C LEU A 25 15.86 1.17 25.07
N GLY A 26 15.77 0.16 25.94
CA GLY A 26 15.14 -1.12 25.63
C GLY A 26 13.64 -0.98 25.32
N ILE A 27 12.91 -0.22 26.14
CA ILE A 27 11.49 0.06 25.91
C ILE A 27 11.30 0.81 24.59
N LEU A 28 12.06 1.89 24.36
CA LEU A 28 11.99 2.64 23.10
C LEU A 28 12.25 1.71 21.90
N SER A 29 13.33 0.92 21.94
CA SER A 29 13.67 -0.02 20.87
C SER A 29 12.53 -1.01 20.57
N PHE A 30 11.90 -1.56 21.61
CA PHE A 30 10.77 -2.47 21.45
C PHE A 30 9.53 -1.77 20.87
N THR A 31 9.23 -0.56 21.32
CA THR A 31 8.11 0.21 20.77
C THR A 31 8.30 0.57 19.30
N THR A 32 9.52 0.96 18.90
CA THR A 32 9.87 1.22 17.50
C THR A 32 9.73 -0.04 16.67
N ALA A 33 10.29 -1.18 17.11
CA ALA A 33 10.16 -2.44 16.37
C ALA A 33 8.69 -2.86 16.17
N ARG A 34 7.84 -2.63 17.17
CA ARG A 34 6.41 -2.91 17.06
C ARG A 34 5.69 -1.96 16.08
N ALA A 35 6.06 -0.69 16.08
CA ALA A 35 5.53 0.27 15.10
C ALA A 35 5.97 -0.09 13.67
N ASP A 36 7.23 -0.44 13.47
CA ASP A 36 7.78 -0.88 12.19
C ASP A 36 7.07 -2.14 11.69
N PHE A 37 6.84 -3.11 12.59
CA PHE A 37 6.10 -4.32 12.26
C PHE A 37 4.67 -4.00 11.80
N SER A 38 3.94 -3.17 12.54
CA SER A 38 2.58 -2.77 12.17
C SER A 38 2.54 -2.04 10.82
N LEU A 39 3.54 -1.19 10.55
CA LEU A 39 3.65 -0.52 9.25
C LEU A 39 3.95 -1.51 8.12
N ALA A 40 4.82 -2.48 8.36
CA ALA A 40 5.16 -3.53 7.40
C ALA A 40 3.94 -4.41 7.08
N GLU A 41 3.12 -4.76 8.07
CA GLU A 41 1.87 -5.51 7.85
C GLU A 41 0.89 -4.73 6.96
N LYS A 42 0.67 -3.44 7.27
CA LYS A 42 -0.20 -2.58 6.45
C LYS A 42 0.33 -2.44 5.02
N TYR A 43 1.64 -2.24 4.89
CA TYR A 43 2.27 -2.16 3.57
C TYR A 43 2.12 -3.47 2.79
N ALA A 44 2.32 -4.62 3.45
CA ALA A 44 2.14 -5.92 2.83
C ALA A 44 0.70 -6.12 2.33
N ALA A 45 -0.30 -5.73 3.13
CA ALA A 45 -1.72 -5.81 2.72
C ALA A 45 -1.99 -4.95 1.48
N THR A 46 -1.56 -3.67 1.49
CA THR A 46 -1.73 -2.77 0.33
C THR A 46 -1.03 -3.31 -0.91
N VAL A 47 0.16 -3.90 -0.77
CA VAL A 47 0.89 -4.50 -1.90
C VAL A 47 0.17 -5.75 -2.43
N GLN A 48 -0.41 -6.57 -1.56
CA GLN A 48 -1.20 -7.73 -1.97
C GLN A 48 -2.45 -7.31 -2.77
N GLU A 49 -3.21 -6.32 -2.29
CA GLU A 49 -4.37 -5.75 -3.00
C GLU A 49 -3.96 -5.26 -4.41
N ARG A 50 -2.85 -4.51 -4.51
CA ARG A 50 -2.34 -4.02 -5.80
C ARG A 50 -1.95 -5.17 -6.73
N TYR A 51 -1.25 -6.20 -6.24
CA TYR A 51 -0.87 -7.32 -7.08
C TYR A 51 -2.04 -8.19 -7.52
N ALA A 52 -3.12 -8.26 -6.75
CA ALA A 52 -4.35 -8.91 -7.18
C ALA A 52 -4.94 -8.21 -8.42
N LEU A 53 -5.07 -6.88 -8.37
CA LEU A 53 -5.52 -6.07 -9.51
C LEU A 53 -4.58 -6.16 -10.72
N GLU A 54 -3.26 -6.09 -10.50
CA GLU A 54 -2.27 -6.24 -11.57
C GLU A 54 -2.41 -7.59 -12.27
N LYS A 55 -2.59 -8.68 -11.51
CA LYS A 55 -2.80 -10.02 -12.06
C LYS A 55 -4.05 -10.08 -12.92
N GLU A 56 -5.16 -9.49 -12.48
CA GLU A 56 -6.40 -9.43 -13.24
C GLU A 56 -6.26 -8.59 -14.51
N GLY A 57 -5.59 -7.43 -14.40
CA GLY A 57 -5.26 -6.59 -15.54
C GLY A 57 -4.44 -7.34 -16.59
N GLN A 58 -3.41 -8.08 -16.18
CA GLN A 58 -2.61 -8.89 -17.10
C GLN A 58 -3.42 -10.03 -17.72
N SER A 59 -4.35 -10.66 -16.99
CA SER A 59 -5.26 -11.65 -17.57
C SER A 59 -6.16 -11.03 -18.64
N PHE A 60 -6.68 -9.84 -18.38
CA PHE A 60 -7.49 -9.09 -19.35
C PHE A 60 -6.69 -8.75 -20.62
N LEU A 61 -5.45 -8.25 -20.49
CA LEU A 61 -4.61 -7.97 -21.67
C LEU A 61 -4.35 -9.21 -22.52
N ARG A 62 -4.19 -10.37 -21.88
CA ARG A 62 -4.07 -11.66 -22.57
C ARG A 62 -5.36 -12.01 -23.32
N GLU A 63 -6.51 -11.87 -22.68
CA GLU A 63 -7.81 -12.11 -23.32
C GLU A 63 -8.03 -11.18 -24.53
N VAL A 64 -7.67 -9.90 -24.41
CA VAL A 64 -7.70 -8.96 -25.54
C VAL A 64 -6.78 -9.42 -26.67
N SER A 65 -5.56 -9.85 -26.33
CA SER A 65 -4.60 -10.35 -27.32
C SER A 65 -5.15 -11.56 -28.08
N ASP A 66 -5.80 -12.49 -27.37
CA ASP A 66 -6.40 -13.68 -27.97
C ASP A 66 -7.57 -13.32 -28.90
N VAL A 67 -8.40 -12.33 -28.53
CA VAL A 67 -9.50 -11.85 -29.36
C VAL A 67 -9.00 -11.19 -30.64
N LEU A 68 -7.99 -10.31 -30.54
CA LEU A 68 -7.42 -9.65 -31.72
C LEU A 68 -6.71 -10.65 -32.64
N ALA A 69 -6.03 -11.65 -32.09
CA ALA A 69 -5.40 -12.72 -32.86
C ALA A 69 -6.44 -13.56 -33.64
N ALA A 70 -7.66 -13.68 -33.12
CA ALA A 70 -8.79 -14.31 -33.81
C ALA A 70 -9.48 -13.40 -34.85
N GLY A 71 -8.99 -12.17 -35.06
CA GLY A 71 -9.58 -11.18 -35.97
C GLY A 71 -10.75 -10.40 -35.37
N GLY A 72 -10.89 -10.40 -34.04
CA GLY A 72 -11.84 -9.56 -33.31
C GLY A 72 -11.40 -8.10 -33.23
N SER A 73 -12.22 -7.28 -32.55
CA SER A 73 -11.97 -5.86 -32.30
C SER A 73 -11.89 -5.58 -30.80
N LEU A 74 -11.29 -4.44 -30.43
CA LEU A 74 -11.36 -3.91 -29.06
C LEU A 74 -12.78 -3.46 -28.70
N GLU A 75 -13.59 -3.09 -29.69
CA GLU A 75 -14.96 -2.64 -29.48
C GLU A 75 -15.88 -3.80 -29.09
N GLY A 76 -16.65 -3.62 -28.01
CA GLY A 76 -17.64 -4.60 -27.56
C GLY A 76 -17.08 -5.77 -26.75
N LEU A 77 -15.83 -5.66 -26.26
CA LEU A 77 -15.29 -6.61 -25.29
C LEU A 77 -16.06 -6.54 -23.97
N ASP A 78 -16.17 -7.69 -23.28
CA ASP A 78 -16.95 -7.79 -22.06
C ASP A 78 -16.40 -6.93 -20.91
N GLY A 79 -17.31 -6.16 -20.30
CA GLY A 79 -16.99 -5.19 -19.25
C GLY A 79 -16.11 -4.02 -19.73
N THR A 80 -16.13 -3.70 -21.02
CA THR A 80 -15.37 -2.55 -21.57
C THR A 80 -16.30 -1.47 -22.12
N GLU A 81 -15.86 -0.23 -21.98
CA GLU A 81 -16.54 0.95 -22.52
C GLU A 81 -15.61 1.63 -23.52
N THR A 82 -16.04 1.76 -24.78
CA THR A 82 -15.26 2.48 -25.80
C THR A 82 -15.74 3.91 -25.88
N GLY A 83 -14.83 4.84 -25.58
CA GLY A 83 -15.10 6.27 -25.63
C GLY A 83 -15.14 6.81 -27.07
N PRO A 84 -15.64 8.05 -27.26
CA PRO A 84 -15.63 8.73 -28.56
C PRO A 84 -14.22 9.06 -29.06
N ASP A 85 -13.21 8.94 -28.21
CA ASP A 85 -11.78 9.06 -28.49
C ASP A 85 -11.17 7.77 -29.09
N GLY A 86 -11.95 6.69 -29.20
CA GLY A 86 -11.49 5.39 -29.69
C GLY A 86 -10.66 4.61 -28.67
N ILE A 87 -10.70 5.00 -27.40
CA ILE A 87 -10.03 4.28 -26.31
C ILE A 87 -11.05 3.38 -25.61
N THR A 88 -10.73 2.10 -25.53
CA THR A 88 -11.51 1.10 -24.82
C THR A 88 -11.01 1.01 -23.38
N HIS A 89 -11.87 1.37 -22.43
CA HIS A 89 -11.57 1.33 -21.00
C HIS A 89 -12.19 0.10 -20.33
N LYS A 90 -11.46 -0.50 -19.40
CA LYS A 90 -11.94 -1.52 -18.46
C LYS A 90 -11.62 -1.09 -17.04
N THR A 91 -12.60 -1.18 -16.16
CA THR A 91 -12.40 -1.00 -14.73
C THR A 91 -12.43 -2.36 -14.05
N LEU A 92 -11.37 -2.68 -13.32
CA LEU A 92 -11.27 -3.86 -12.47
C LEU A 92 -11.32 -3.40 -11.02
N GLU A 93 -12.08 -4.11 -10.18
CA GLU A 93 -12.31 -3.72 -8.78
C GLU A 93 -11.90 -4.87 -7.86
N TYR A 94 -11.18 -4.52 -6.81
CA TYR A 94 -10.78 -5.45 -5.75
C TYR A 94 -10.84 -4.71 -4.41
N GLU A 95 -11.77 -5.14 -3.56
CA GLU A 95 -12.11 -4.45 -2.31
C GLU A 95 -12.40 -2.96 -2.58
N ASP A 96 -11.64 -2.04 -1.97
CA ASP A 96 -11.82 -0.58 -2.13
C ASP A 96 -10.91 0.02 -3.21
N THR A 97 -10.16 -0.81 -3.93
CA THR A 97 -9.19 -0.38 -4.93
C THR A 97 -9.68 -0.77 -6.33
N ARG A 98 -9.54 0.13 -7.29
CA ARG A 98 -9.84 -0.13 -8.70
C ARG A 98 -8.62 0.09 -9.60
N LEU A 99 -8.49 -0.71 -10.64
CA LEU A 99 -7.54 -0.55 -11.72
C LEU A 99 -8.30 -0.15 -12.99
N GLN A 100 -7.99 1.02 -13.52
CA GLN A 100 -8.47 1.47 -14.83
C GLN A 100 -7.42 1.14 -15.88
N VAL A 101 -7.85 0.38 -16.89
CA VAL A 101 -7.04 -0.03 -18.04
C VAL A 101 -7.64 0.59 -19.30
N GLY A 102 -6.86 1.42 -20.00
CA GLY A 102 -7.26 2.03 -21.26
C GLY A 102 -6.44 1.45 -22.41
N LEU A 103 -7.11 1.02 -23.48
CA LEU A 103 -6.51 0.41 -24.67
C LEU A 103 -6.84 1.24 -25.90
N ALA A 104 -5.83 1.57 -26.70
CA ALA A 104 -6.00 2.17 -28.02
C ALA A 104 -5.64 1.14 -29.10
N PRO A 105 -6.39 1.06 -30.22
CA PRO A 105 -6.05 0.16 -31.32
C PRO A 105 -4.72 0.56 -31.96
N GLU A 106 -3.90 -0.42 -32.32
CA GLU A 106 -2.62 -0.22 -33.01
C GLU A 106 -2.52 -1.17 -34.22
N GLY A 107 -2.82 -0.64 -35.41
CA GLY A 107 -2.92 -1.45 -36.64
C GLY A 107 -4.12 -2.40 -36.62
N ASP A 108 -4.06 -3.45 -37.44
CA ASP A 108 -5.20 -4.37 -37.66
C ASP A 108 -5.35 -5.45 -36.57
N ALA A 109 -4.30 -5.72 -35.78
CA ALA A 109 -4.28 -6.82 -34.80
C ALA A 109 -3.51 -6.50 -33.51
N GLY A 110 -3.15 -5.23 -33.29
CA GLY A 110 -2.41 -4.78 -32.13
C GLY A 110 -3.21 -3.81 -31.27
N PHE A 111 -2.76 -3.62 -30.04
CA PHE A 111 -3.26 -2.60 -29.14
C PHE A 111 -2.10 -2.00 -28.35
N ARG A 112 -2.31 -0.77 -27.90
CA ARG A 112 -1.41 -0.07 -27.00
C ARG A 112 -2.15 0.27 -25.70
N VAL A 113 -1.53 -0.07 -24.58
CA VAL A 113 -2.02 0.37 -23.27
C VAL A 113 -1.73 1.87 -23.12
N VAL A 114 -2.79 2.67 -23.02
CA VAL A 114 -2.73 4.13 -22.87
C VAL A 114 -3.05 4.59 -21.45
N GLU A 115 -3.73 3.76 -20.67
CA GLU A 115 -3.99 4.02 -19.25
C GLU A 115 -3.76 2.74 -18.42
N TRP A 116 -3.02 2.88 -17.32
CA TRP A 116 -2.86 1.86 -16.30
C TRP A 116 -2.83 2.53 -14.94
N ARG A 117 -4.00 2.70 -14.34
CA ARG A 117 -4.17 3.56 -13.17
C ARG A 117 -4.89 2.85 -12.04
N ILE A 118 -4.14 2.56 -10.98
CA ILE A 118 -4.70 2.09 -9.71
C ILE A 118 -5.21 3.30 -8.93
N GLN A 119 -6.44 3.23 -8.44
CA GLN A 119 -7.09 4.23 -7.61
C GLN A 119 -7.72 3.56 -6.40
N LYS A 120 -7.71 4.25 -5.27
CA LYS A 120 -8.49 3.88 -4.10
C LYS A 120 -9.46 5.03 -3.86
N ASP A 121 -10.75 4.74 -3.88
CA ASP A 121 -11.74 5.78 -3.57
C ASP A 121 -11.60 6.07 -2.07
N TRP A 122 -11.14 7.28 -1.76
CA TRP A 122 -11.01 7.75 -0.38
C TRP A 122 -12.29 8.48 -0.01
N GLU A 123 -13.10 7.85 0.83
CA GLU A 123 -14.18 8.55 1.50
C GLU A 123 -13.62 9.26 2.74
N PRO A 124 -13.76 10.60 2.84
CA PRO A 124 -13.39 11.31 4.05
C PRO A 124 -14.21 10.76 5.21
N GLU A 125 -13.54 10.42 6.30
CA GLU A 125 -14.22 10.10 7.55
C GLU A 125 -15.02 11.34 7.98
N SER A 126 -16.34 11.29 7.79
CA SER A 126 -17.27 12.40 8.07
C SER A 126 -17.55 12.55 9.56
N SER A 127 -17.15 11.53 10.34
CA SER A 127 -17.06 11.58 11.79
C SER A 127 -15.79 12.34 12.17
N MET A 128 -15.95 13.64 12.44
CA MET A 128 -15.13 14.31 13.45
C MET A 128 -15.41 13.51 14.73
N GLY A 129 -14.49 12.67 15.22
CA GLY A 129 -14.73 11.80 16.37
C GLY A 129 -15.00 12.56 17.68
N ASP A 130 -14.43 12.12 18.80
CA ASP A 130 -14.37 12.92 20.05
C ASP A 130 -13.41 14.12 19.93
N LEU A 131 -13.35 14.77 18.77
CA LEU A 131 -12.69 16.05 18.61
C LEU A 131 -13.51 17.07 19.37
N TRP A 132 -12.90 17.67 20.38
CA TRP A 132 -13.51 18.68 21.23
C TRP A 132 -14.15 19.80 20.40
N ASP A 133 -15.46 19.99 20.56
CA ASP A 133 -16.29 20.94 19.80
C ASP A 133 -16.11 22.41 20.22
N GLY A 134 -15.15 22.72 21.10
CA GLY A 134 -14.87 24.09 21.51
C GLY A 134 -15.83 24.66 22.57
N GLU A 135 -16.81 23.89 23.02
CA GLU A 135 -17.73 24.30 24.09
C GLU A 135 -17.21 23.85 25.48
N PHE A 136 -17.37 24.74 26.47
CA PHE A 136 -16.97 24.58 27.87
C PHE A 136 -18.13 24.10 28.74
#